data_AF-A0A7V9NQY8-F1
#
_entry.id   AF-A0A7V9NQY8-F1
#
_cell.length_a   1.000
_cell.length_b   1.000
_cell.length_c   1.000
_cell.angle_alpha   90.00
_cell.angle_beta   90.00
_cell.angle_gamma   90.00
#
_symmetry.space_group_name_H-M   'P 1'
#
loop_
_entity.id
_entity.type
_entity.pdbx_description
1 polymer ?
#
loop_
_entity_poly.entity_id
_entity_poly.type
_entity_poly.pdbx_seq_one_letter_code
_entity_poly.pdbx_strand_id
1 'polypeptide(L)'
;MPIGAVNGIALYYEVTGDDSGAPLLLIAGTGAQLIDWDDGFCAALADEGFPVIRFDSRDTGLSTKFDGAPNSDAAAPAAMLGGEAIEPRIRRVTWPPTRLRCSTT
;
A
#
# COMPACT_ATOMS: atom_id res chain seq x y z
N MET A 1 -14.10 10.10 0.08
CA MET A 1 -13.30 8.99 0.62
C MET A 1 -12.94 8.07 -0.55
N PRO A 2 -11.74 8.20 -1.13
CA PRO A 2 -11.37 7.39 -2.28
C PRO A 2 -11.08 5.94 -1.86
N ILE A 3 -11.72 4.97 -2.51
CA ILE A 3 -11.50 3.53 -2.27
C ILE A 3 -11.27 2.87 -3.63
N GLY A 4 -10.14 2.15 -3.75
CA GLY A 4 -9.85 1.27 -4.88
C GLY A 4 -10.17 -0.18 -4.55
N ALA A 5 -11.01 -0.83 -5.35
CA ALA A 5 -11.31 -2.25 -5.20
C ALA A 5 -10.41 -3.11 -6.09
N VAL A 6 -9.64 -4.03 -5.51
CA VAL A 6 -8.71 -4.91 -6.23
C VAL A 6 -8.64 -6.27 -5.55
N ASN A 7 -8.77 -7.37 -6.32
CA ASN A 7 -8.66 -8.73 -5.79
C ASN A 7 -9.55 -9.05 -4.57
N GLY A 8 -10.74 -8.42 -4.48
CA GLY A 8 -11.63 -8.55 -3.32
C GLY A 8 -11.19 -7.77 -2.07
N ILE A 9 -10.22 -6.86 -2.21
CA ILE A 9 -9.67 -5.99 -1.16
C ILE A 9 -10.03 -4.54 -1.51
N ALA A 10 -10.49 -3.78 -0.52
CA ALA A 10 -10.66 -2.34 -0.60
C ALA A 10 -9.42 -1.64 -0.04
N LEU A 11 -8.79 -0.80 -0.86
CA LEU A 11 -7.65 0.03 -0.47
C LEU A 11 -8.07 1.50 -0.40
N TYR A 12 -7.89 2.12 0.76
CA TYR A 12 -8.05 3.56 0.90
C TYR A 12 -6.80 4.29 0.40
N TYR A 13 -7.01 5.38 -0.34
CA TYR A 13 -5.93 6.18 -0.90
C TYR A 13 -6.31 7.65 -0.95
N GLU A 14 -5.28 8.50 -1.07
CA GLU A 14 -5.40 9.94 -1.27
C GLU A 14 -4.50 10.35 -2.42
N VAL A 15 -4.90 11.43 -3.12
CA VAL A 15 -4.14 12.02 -4.21
C VAL A 15 -3.96 13.51 -3.93
N THR A 16 -2.72 13.98 -4.07
CA THR A 16 -2.35 15.39 -3.91
C THR A 16 -1.65 15.86 -5.17
N GLY A 17 -1.98 17.06 -5.64
CA GLY A 17 -1.41 17.65 -6.86
C GLY A 17 -2.33 17.59 -8.07
N ASP A 18 -1.83 18.13 -9.18
CA ASP A 18 -2.51 18.18 -10.47
C ASP A 18 -2.46 16.82 -11.19
N ASP A 19 -3.55 16.42 -11.84
CA ASP A 19 -3.70 15.10 -12.47
C ASP A 19 -3.08 14.99 -13.87
N SER A 20 -2.53 16.08 -14.42
CA SER A 20 -1.90 16.09 -15.74
C SER A 20 -0.47 15.53 -15.76
N GLY A 21 0.16 15.43 -14.59
CA GLY A 21 1.52 14.92 -14.44
C GLY A 21 1.63 13.40 -14.45
N ALA A 22 2.86 12.88 -14.43
CA ALA A 22 3.10 11.45 -14.30
C ALA A 22 2.87 11.02 -12.82
N PRO A 23 1.95 10.08 -12.52
CA PRO A 23 1.59 9.77 -11.15
C PRO A 23 2.75 9.12 -10.37
N LEU A 24 2.91 9.54 -9.12
CA LEU A 24 3.91 9.01 -8.19
C LEU A 24 3.21 8.28 -7.04
N LEU A 25 3.37 6.96 -6.97
CA LEU A 25 2.80 6.14 -5.91
C LEU A 25 3.80 5.96 -4.75
N LEU A 26 3.41 6.38 -3.55
CA LEU A 26 4.16 6.18 -2.33
C LEU A 26 3.72 4.88 -1.65
N ILE A 27 4.68 3.95 -1.46
CA ILE A 27 4.47 2.67 -0.79
C ILE A 27 5.18 2.75 0.56
N ALA A 28 4.41 2.80 1.64
CA ALA A 28 4.96 2.83 2.99
C ALA A 28 5.58 1.47 3.38
N GLY A 29 6.51 1.49 4.34
CA GLY A 29 7.09 0.28 4.89
C GLY A 29 6.07 -0.58 5.66
N THR A 30 6.50 -1.77 6.07
CA THR A 30 5.72 -2.68 6.91
C THR A 30 5.20 -1.99 8.17
N GLY A 31 3.91 -2.18 8.50
CA GLY A 31 3.26 -1.59 9.67
C GLY A 31 2.94 -0.09 9.58
N ALA A 32 3.37 0.61 8.52
CA ALA A 32 3.11 2.03 8.32
C ALA A 32 1.78 2.28 7.61
N GLN A 33 1.14 3.40 7.96
CA GLN A 33 -0.10 3.92 7.38
C GLN A 33 0.20 5.05 6.39
N LEU A 34 -0.73 5.41 5.49
CA LEU A 34 -0.53 6.54 4.58
C LEU A 34 -0.25 7.86 5.30
N ILE A 35 -0.76 8.03 6.53
CA ILE A 35 -0.58 9.25 7.32
C ILE A 35 0.86 9.43 7.82
N ASP A 36 1.68 8.39 7.73
CA ASP A 36 3.11 8.48 8.06
C ASP A 36 3.89 9.26 6.98
N TRP A 37 3.29 9.47 5.80
CA TRP A 37 3.79 10.44 4.84
C TRP A 37 3.31 11.84 5.23
N ASP A 38 4.24 12.67 5.69
CA ASP A 38 3.97 14.06 6.03
C ASP A 38 3.31 14.82 4.86
N ASP A 39 2.27 15.60 5.16
CA ASP A 39 1.53 16.35 4.14
C ASP A 39 2.43 17.35 3.40
N GLY A 40 3.41 17.94 4.08
CA GLY A 40 4.40 18.85 3.48
C GLY A 40 5.34 18.14 2.52
N PHE A 41 5.72 16.89 2.81
CA PHE A 41 6.48 16.06 1.87
C PHE A 41 5.66 15.74 0.61
N CYS A 42 4.39 15.35 0.78
CA CYS A 42 3.50 15.11 -0.35
C CYS A 42 3.26 16.39 -1.17
N ALA A 43 3.09 17.54 -0.51
CA ALA A 43 2.93 18.83 -1.18
C ALA A 43 4.18 19.22 -1.97
N ALA A 44 5.37 19.07 -1.41
CA ALA A 44 6.62 19.37 -2.09
C ALA A 44 6.81 18.53 -3.37
N LEU A 45 6.43 17.25 -3.34
CA LEU A 45 6.44 16.41 -4.53
C LEU A 45 5.35 16.82 -5.54
N ALA A 46 4.18 17.23 -5.07
CA ALA A 46 3.12 17.73 -5.94
C ALA A 46 3.52 19.03 -6.65
N ASP A 47 4.25 19.92 -5.97
CA ASP A 47 4.77 21.17 -6.54
C ASP A 47 5.79 20.93 -7.67
N GLU A 48 6.46 19.78 -7.68
CA GLU A 48 7.33 19.33 -8.78
C GLU A 48 6.52 18.76 -9.98
N GLY A 49 5.18 18.79 -9.91
CA GLY A 49 4.28 18.38 -10.99
C GLY A 49 3.86 16.91 -10.96
N PHE A 50 4.03 16.22 -9.83
CA PHE A 50 3.57 14.84 -9.67
C PHE A 50 2.17 14.78 -9.04
N PRO A 51 1.18 14.08 -9.62
CA PRO A 51 0.03 13.62 -8.86
C PRO A 51 0.51 12.54 -7.88
N VAL A 52 0.67 12.92 -6.62
CA VAL A 52 1.20 12.07 -5.56
C VAL A 52 0.08 11.23 -4.98
N ILE A 53 0.21 9.91 -5.04
CA ILE A 53 -0.75 8.94 -4.53
C ILE A 53 -0.16 8.27 -3.30
N ARG A 54 -0.83 8.35 -2.15
CA ARG A 54 -0.50 7.57 -0.94
C ARG A 54 -1.68 6.69 -0.56
N PHE A 55 -1.43 5.51 -0.01
CA PHE A 55 -2.47 4.54 0.28
C PHE A 55 -2.19 3.73 1.54
N ASP A 56 -3.24 3.19 2.12
CA ASP A 56 -3.17 2.27 3.24
C ASP A 56 -3.00 0.83 2.72
N SER A 57 -1.93 0.14 3.15
CA SER A 57 -1.76 -1.30 2.88
C SER A 57 -2.91 -2.12 3.45
N ARG A 58 -3.11 -3.36 2.96
CA ARG A 58 -4.03 -4.30 3.61
C ARG A 58 -3.67 -4.44 5.09
N ASP A 59 -4.68 -4.52 5.94
CA ASP A 59 -4.55 -4.57 7.41
C ASP A 59 -4.10 -3.27 8.09
N THR A 60 -4.01 -2.15 7.36
CA THR A 60 -3.66 -0.83 7.90
C THR A 60 -4.76 0.21 7.63
N GLY A 61 -4.88 1.19 8.52
CA GLY A 61 -5.65 2.41 8.30
C GLY A 61 -7.13 2.19 7.92
N LEU A 62 -7.58 2.78 6.82
CA LEU A 62 -8.95 2.68 6.32
C LEU A 62 -9.14 1.58 5.26
N SER A 63 -8.08 0.85 4.92
CA SER A 63 -8.16 -0.32 4.04
C SER A 63 -8.81 -1.53 4.72
N THR A 64 -9.15 -2.54 3.91
CA THR A 64 -9.65 -3.84 4.37
C THR A 64 -8.71 -4.43 5.42
N LYS A 65 -9.31 -4.98 6.49
CA LYS A 65 -8.65 -5.70 7.56
C LYS A 65 -9.13 -7.15 7.53
N PHE A 66 -8.21 -8.09 7.68
CA PHE A 66 -8.51 -9.51 7.76
C PHE A 66 -8.49 -9.98 9.21
N ASP A 67 -9.48 -10.79 9.56
CA ASP A 67 -9.50 -11.50 10.84
C ASP A 67 -8.67 -12.80 10.72
N GLY A 68 -7.68 -12.99 11.58
CA GLY A 68 -6.96 -14.26 11.74
C GLY A 68 -5.49 -14.27 11.27
N ALA A 69 -4.64 -14.75 12.18
CA ALA A 69 -3.19 -14.56 12.27
C ALA A 69 -2.80 -13.09 12.56
N PRO A 70 -1.92 -12.82 13.53
CA PRO A 70 -1.35 -11.49 13.67
C PRO A 70 -0.81 -11.06 12.31
N ASN A 71 -1.04 -9.80 11.95
CA ASN A 71 -0.22 -9.15 10.94
C ASN A 71 1.24 -9.59 11.17
N SER A 72 1.95 -9.92 10.10
CA SER A 72 3.36 -10.32 10.15
C SER A 72 4.19 -9.38 11.03
N ASP A 73 3.70 -8.17 11.23
CA ASP A 73 4.29 -7.03 11.89
C ASP A 73 4.19 -7.13 13.42
N ALA A 74 3.07 -7.64 13.97
CA ALA A 74 2.97 -7.92 15.41
C ALA A 74 3.67 -9.24 15.79
N ALA A 75 3.78 -10.17 14.85
CA ALA A 75 4.50 -11.43 15.05
C ALA A 75 6.02 -11.32 14.76
N ALA A 76 6.46 -10.36 13.95
CA ALA A 76 7.85 -10.27 13.50
C ALA A 76 8.87 -10.09 14.63
N PRO A 77 8.66 -9.23 15.66
CA PRO A 77 9.65 -9.09 16.72
C PRO A 77 9.80 -10.38 17.55
N ALA A 78 8.67 -11.03 17.87
CA ALA A 78 8.66 -12.25 18.67
C ALA A 78 9.19 -13.46 17.91
N ALA A 79 8.86 -13.61 16.62
CA ALA A 79 9.33 -14.71 15.77
C ALA A 79 10.83 -14.58 15.43
N MET A 80 11.34 -13.36 15.21
CA MET A 80 12.78 -13.10 15.00
C MET A 80 13.62 -13.43 16.24
N LEU A 81 13.07 -13.27 17.45
CA LEU A 81 13.74 -13.60 18.70
C LEU A 81 13.56 -15.07 19.13
N GLY A 82 12.48 -15.72 18.70
CA GLY A 82 12.10 -17.07 19.11
C GLY A 82 12.61 -18.20 18.21
N GLY A 83 13.09 -17.91 17.01
CA GLY A 83 13.57 -18.93 16.07
C GLY A 83 12.48 -19.88 15.55
N GLU A 84 11.21 -19.61 15.85
CA GLU A 84 10.08 -20.40 15.36
C GLU A 84 9.71 -19.91 13.96
N ALA A 85 9.81 -20.82 12.99
CA ALA A 85 9.52 -20.53 11.60
C ALA A 85 8.03 -20.20 11.44
N ILE A 86 7.72 -18.94 11.11
CA ILE A 86 6.42 -18.57 10.58
C ILE A 86 6.27 -19.21 9.19
N GLU A 87 5.56 -20.33 9.09
CA GLU A 87 5.17 -20.95 7.81
C GLU A 87 4.39 -19.92 6.99
N PRO A 88 5.00 -19.32 5.96
CA PRO A 88 4.37 -18.23 5.26
C PRO A 88 3.34 -18.82 4.31
N ARG A 89 2.07 -18.47 4.47
CA ARG A 89 1.01 -18.80 3.49
C ARG A 89 1.14 -17.91 2.24
N ILE A 90 2.32 -17.90 1.62
CA ILE A 90 2.57 -17.24 0.35
C ILE A 90 2.08 -18.17 -0.75
N ARG A 91 0.94 -17.83 -1.36
CA ARG A 91 0.55 -18.47 -2.61
C ARG A 91 1.41 -17.92 -3.74
N ARG A 92 2.01 -18.81 -4.53
CA ARG A 92 2.69 -18.42 -5.77
C ARG A 92 1.68 -17.75 -6.70
N VAL A 93 1.88 -16.46 -6.98
CA VAL A 93 1.10 -15.73 -7.99
C VAL A 93 1.76 -15.97 -9.34
N THR A 94 1.09 -16.69 -10.23
CA THR A 94 1.49 -16.77 -11.64
C THR A 94 0.93 -15.56 -12.37
N TRP A 95 1.81 -14.65 -12.75
CA TRP A 95 1.44 -13.52 -13.60
C TRP A 95 1.18 -14.02 -15.02
N PRO A 96 0.00 -13.74 -15.62
CA PRO A 96 -0.16 -13.90 -17.07
C PRO A 96 0.82 -12.94 -17.78
N PRO A 97 1.26 -13.25 -19.01
CA PRO A 97 2.23 -12.43 -19.76
C PRO A 97 1.71 -11.03 -20.15
N THR A 98 0.51 -10.65 -19.72
CA THR A 98 -0.13 -9.40 -20.09
C THR A 98 0.43 -8.27 -19.22
N ARG A 99 1.22 -7.38 -19.84
CA ARG A 99 1.70 -6.13 -19.24
C ARG A 99 0.54 -5.37 -18.58
N LEU A 100 0.80 -4.81 -17.40
CA LEU A 100 -0.01 -3.74 -16.83
C LEU A 100 -0.19 -2.66 -17.91
N ARG A 101 -1.36 -2.61 -18.53
CA ARG A 101 -1.73 -1.44 -19.34
C ARG A 101 -2.26 -0.43 -18.35
N CYS A 102 -1.49 0.62 -18.10
CA CYS A 102 -2.04 1.87 -17.62
C CYS A 102 -2.99 2.35 -18.73
N SER A 103 -4.29 2.18 -18.55
CA SER A 103 -5.28 2.80 -19.43
C SER A 103 -5.45 4.23 -18.95
N THR A 104 -4.79 5.17 -19.62
CA THR A 104 -5.16 6.58 -19.58
C THR A 104 -6.54 6.71 -20.25
N THR A 105 -7.55 7.07 -19.46
CA THR A 105 -8.79 7.68 -19.94
C THR A 105 -8.92 9.00 -19.22
#